data_AF-A0A945WTT3-F1
#
_entry.id   AF-A0A945WTT3-F1
#
_cell.length_a   1.000
_cell.length_b   1.000
_cell.length_c   1.000
_cell.angle_alpha   90.00
_cell.angle_beta   90.00
_cell.angle_gamma   90.00
#
_symmetry.space_group_name_H-M   'P 1'
#
loop_
_entity.id
_entity.type
_entity.pdbx_description
1 polymer ?
#
loop_
_entity_poly.entity_id
_entity_poly.type
_entity_poly.pdbx_seq_one_letter_code
_entity_poly.pdbx_strand_id
1 'polypeptide(L)'
;MGYIENLKLATADANRLREEKAQAKSPPADPRIVSTTPLKQQVQEYLLSQPPIMRDKPISLMALRAQLTGTYNAMPSAGDLGIVLTALGFKRVRIFSNAGNGRRFWLPPSRD
;
A
#
# COMPACT_ATOMS: atom_id res chain seq x y z
N MET A 1 -27.80 13.69 27.17
CA MET A 1 -26.96 12.51 26.89
C MET A 1 -27.77 11.27 27.18
N GLY A 2 -28.09 10.49 26.14
CA GLY A 2 -28.89 9.28 26.26
C GLY A 2 -28.06 8.09 26.76
N TYR A 3 -28.70 7.16 27.46
CA TYR A 3 -28.07 5.94 28.02
C TYR A 3 -27.21 5.17 27.00
N ILE A 4 -27.67 5.09 25.73
CA ILE A 4 -26.94 4.42 24.65
C ILE A 4 -25.67 5.17 24.23
N GLU A 5 -25.65 6.50 24.31
CA GLU A 5 -24.46 7.31 23.99
C GLU A 5 -23.37 7.07 25.04
N ASN A 6 -23.75 7.00 26.32
CA ASN A 6 -22.83 6.70 27.41
C ASN A 6 -22.23 5.29 27.28
N LEU A 7 -23.02 4.30 26.85
CA LEU A 7 -22.52 2.95 26.58
C LEU A 7 -21.52 2.93 25.42
N LYS A 8 -21.79 3.66 24.33
CA LYS A 8 -20.86 3.77 23.19
C LYS A 8 -19.53 4.42 23.60
N LEU A 9 -19.59 5.50 24.38
CA LEU A 9 -18.41 6.20 24.89
C LEU A 9 -17.57 5.29 25.80
N ALA A 10 -18.19 4.62 26.78
CA ALA A 10 -17.51 3.68 27.66
C ALA A 10 -16.85 2.52 26.89
N THR A 11 -17.48 2.05 25.81
CA THR A 11 -16.94 0.98 24.97
C THR A 11 -15.76 1.48 24.13
N ALA A 12 -15.84 2.70 23.59
CA ALA A 12 -14.76 3.32 22.83
C ALA A 12 -13.52 3.56 23.70
N ASP A 13 -13.71 4.05 24.94
CA ASP A 13 -12.62 4.26 25.88
C ASP A 13 -11.98 2.93 26.33
N ALA A 14 -12.79 1.91 26.59
CA ALA A 14 -12.27 0.57 26.92
C ALA A 14 -11.46 -0.05 25.78
N ASN A 15 -11.86 0.19 24.53
CA ASN A 15 -11.12 -0.26 23.35
C ASN A 15 -9.79 0.48 23.20
N ARG A 16 -9.76 1.81 23.35
CA ARG A 16 -8.52 2.60 23.34
C ARG A 16 -7.52 2.10 24.39
N LEU A 17 -7.99 1.88 25.61
CA LEU A 17 -7.15 1.41 26.72
C LEU A 17 -6.59 0.00 26.48
N ARG A 18 -7.31 -0.86 25.76
CA ARG A 18 -6.81 -2.16 25.30
C ARG A 18 -5.77 -2.03 24.21
N GLU A 19 -5.99 -1.15 23.23
CA GLU A 19 -5.04 -0.87 22.15
C GLU A 19 -3.71 -0.32 22.70
N GLU A 20 -3.77 0.63 23.63
CA GLU A 20 -2.60 1.19 24.31
C GLU A 20 -1.80 0.11 25.06
N LYS A 21 -2.49 -0.77 25.81
CA LYS A 21 -1.86 -1.89 26.51
C LYS A 21 -1.28 -2.94 25.57
N ALA A 22 -1.90 -3.15 24.41
CA ALA A 22 -1.41 -4.06 23.39
C ALA A 22 -0.14 -3.49 22.74
N GLN A 23 -0.11 -2.20 22.41
CA GLN A 23 1.08 -1.53 21.87
C GLN A 23 2.25 -1.56 22.85
N ALA A 24 2.01 -1.39 24.16
CA ALA A 24 3.05 -1.42 25.18
C ALA A 24 3.71 -2.81 25.39
N LYS A 25 3.06 -3.90 24.96
CA LYS A 25 3.58 -5.28 25.09
C LYS A 25 4.20 -5.82 23.81
N SER A 26 4.30 -5.00 22.77
CA SER A 26 4.91 -5.41 21.50
C SER A 26 6.38 -5.78 21.73
N PRO A 27 6.86 -6.92 21.20
CA PRO A 27 8.29 -7.21 21.23
C PRO A 27 9.06 -6.08 20.52
N PRO A 28 10.30 -5.78 20.95
CA PRO A 28 11.12 -4.78 20.31
C PRO A 28 11.26 -5.08 18.82
N ALA A 29 11.09 -4.04 17.99
CA ALA A 29 11.15 -4.16 16.54
C ALA A 29 12.51 -4.74 16.11
N ASP A 30 12.50 -5.75 15.24
CA ASP A 30 13.74 -6.29 14.69
C ASP A 30 14.44 -5.19 13.87
N PRO A 31 15.70 -4.84 14.18
CA PRO A 31 16.42 -3.77 13.49
C PRO A 31 16.65 -4.04 12.00
N ARG A 32 16.46 -5.27 11.52
CA ARG A 32 16.51 -5.61 10.09
C ARG A 32 15.24 -5.20 9.34
N ILE A 33 14.15 -4.88 10.05
CA ILE A 33 12.88 -4.49 9.43
C ILE A 33 12.95 -2.99 9.12
N VAL A 34 12.97 -2.68 7.82
CA VAL A 34 12.95 -1.31 7.29
C VAL A 34 11.52 -0.76 7.27
N SER A 35 10.53 -1.59 6.93
CA SER A 35 9.11 -1.22 6.89
C SER A 35 8.24 -2.34 7.43
N THR A 36 7.39 -2.02 8.40
CA THR A 36 6.34 -2.90 8.92
C THR A 36 5.07 -2.84 8.09
N THR A 37 4.92 -1.82 7.24
CA THR A 37 3.73 -1.64 6.40
C THR A 37 3.73 -2.66 5.26
N PRO A 38 2.68 -3.49 5.10
CA PRO A 38 2.59 -4.45 4.01
C PRO A 38 2.70 -3.78 2.64
N LEU A 39 3.46 -4.39 1.72
CA LEU A 39 3.71 -3.81 0.39
C LEU A 39 2.42 -3.50 -0.38
N LYS A 40 1.39 -4.36 -0.25
CA LYS A 40 0.07 -4.12 -0.86
C LYS A 40 -0.58 -2.82 -0.36
N GLN A 41 -0.50 -2.57 0.94
CA GLN A 41 -1.05 -1.36 1.55
C GLN A 41 -0.27 -0.14 1.08
N GLN A 42 1.07 -0.18 1.06
CA GLN A 42 1.89 0.92 0.55
C GLN A 42 1.53 1.27 -0.90
N VAL A 43 1.31 0.27 -1.77
CA VAL A 43 0.89 0.49 -3.16
C VAL A 43 -0.51 1.14 -3.22
N GLN A 44 -1.47 0.69 -2.42
CA GLN A 44 -2.81 1.29 -2.39
C GLN A 44 -2.77 2.74 -1.91
N GLU A 45 -2.04 3.03 -0.83
CA GLU A 45 -1.85 4.38 -0.31
C GLU A 45 -1.19 5.29 -1.34
N TYR A 46 -0.15 4.79 -2.03
CA TYR A 46 0.48 5.50 -3.13
C TYR A 46 -0.51 5.82 -4.26
N LEU A 47 -1.33 4.85 -4.69
CA LEU A 47 -2.32 5.07 -5.74
C LEU A 47 -3.40 6.08 -5.32
N LEU A 48 -3.79 6.07 -4.04
CA LEU A 48 -4.76 7.01 -3.48
C LEU A 48 -4.16 8.42 -3.31
N SER A 49 -2.86 8.56 -3.07
CA SER A 49 -2.23 9.88 -2.98
C SER A 49 -2.08 10.56 -4.34
N GLN A 50 -2.09 9.79 -5.44
CA GLN A 50 -2.02 10.35 -6.79
C GLN A 50 -3.32 11.10 -7.18
N PRO A 51 -3.22 12.21 -7.94
CA PRO A 51 -4.36 12.86 -8.56
C PRO A 51 -5.16 11.89 -9.45
N PRO A 52 -6.49 12.04 -9.60
CA PRO A 52 -7.32 11.13 -10.39
C PRO A 52 -6.77 10.86 -11.80
N ILE A 53 -6.31 11.91 -12.49
CA ILE A 53 -5.77 11.81 -13.86
C ILE A 53 -4.48 10.99 -13.97
N MET A 54 -3.76 10.80 -12.86
CA MET A 54 -2.55 9.98 -12.80
C MET A 54 -2.84 8.53 -12.44
N ARG A 55 -3.99 8.24 -11.80
CA ARG A 55 -4.40 6.88 -11.44
C ARG A 55 -4.72 6.03 -12.66
N ASP A 56 -5.21 6.67 -13.73
CA ASP A 56 -5.56 5.99 -14.98
C ASP A 56 -4.36 5.83 -15.93
N LYS A 57 -3.18 6.34 -15.55
CA LYS A 57 -1.98 6.25 -16.39
C LYS A 57 -1.26 4.92 -16.22
N PRO A 58 -0.63 4.39 -17.27
CA PRO A 58 0.26 3.25 -17.15
C PRO A 58 1.43 3.56 -16.21
N ILE A 59 1.73 2.63 -15.30
CA ILE A 59 2.79 2.79 -14.30
C ILE A 59 4.00 1.95 -14.71
N SER A 60 5.19 2.54 -14.67
CA SER A 60 6.44 1.77 -14.81
C SER A 60 6.84 1.18 -13.46
N LEU A 61 7.32 -0.07 -13.48
CA LEU A 61 7.74 -0.75 -12.25
C LEU A 61 8.88 0.01 -11.55
N MET A 62 9.80 0.59 -12.32
CA MET A 62 10.89 1.40 -11.76
C MET A 62 10.39 2.66 -11.04
N ALA A 63 9.45 3.39 -11.64
CA ALA A 63 8.88 4.57 -11.00
C ALA A 63 8.13 4.21 -9.71
N LEU A 64 7.36 3.12 -9.73
CA LEU A 64 6.65 2.64 -8.55
C LEU A 64 7.62 2.21 -7.44
N ARG A 65 8.67 1.46 -7.79
CA ARG A 65 9.67 0.98 -6.84
C ARG A 65 10.41 2.12 -6.13
N ALA A 66 10.61 3.25 -6.81
CA ALA A 66 11.26 4.43 -6.23
C ALA A 66 10.43 5.11 -5.13
N GLN A 67 9.13 4.80 -5.03
CA GLN A 67 8.19 5.41 -4.09
C GLN A 67 7.82 4.50 -2.92
N LEU A 68 8.40 3.29 -2.85
CA LEU A 68 8.00 2.23 -1.92
C LEU A 68 9.19 1.67 -1.18
N THR A 69 8.93 1.12 0.01
CA THR A 69 9.95 0.58 0.90
C THR A 69 9.72 -0.91 1.12
N GLY A 70 10.78 -1.71 1.02
CA GLY A 70 10.71 -3.14 1.31
C GLY A 70 10.69 -3.43 2.81
N THR A 71 10.32 -4.66 3.17
CA THR A 71 10.31 -5.09 4.59
C THR A 71 11.72 -5.21 5.16
N TYR A 72 12.63 -5.86 4.42
CA TYR A 72 14.01 -6.10 4.85
C TYR A 72 15.04 -5.33 4.03
N ASN A 73 14.61 -4.69 2.95
CA ASN A 73 15.47 -3.96 2.01
C ASN A 73 14.91 -2.56 1.80
N ALA A 74 15.79 -1.61 1.48
CA ALA A 74 15.39 -0.23 1.19
C ALA A 74 14.34 -0.12 0.06
N MET A 75 14.38 -1.02 -0.92
CA MET A 75 13.42 -1.06 -2.03
C MET A 75 12.82 -2.46 -2.18
N PRO A 76 11.51 -2.58 -2.47
CA PRO A 76 10.86 -3.86 -2.71
C PRO A 76 11.40 -4.52 -3.98
N SER A 77 11.29 -5.85 -4.06
CA SER A 77 11.70 -6.60 -5.24
C SER A 77 10.71 -6.37 -6.39
N ALA A 78 11.19 -6.50 -7.63
CA ALA A 78 10.31 -6.36 -8.79
C ALA A 78 9.27 -7.50 -8.89
N GLY A 79 9.61 -8.68 -8.36
CA GLY A 79 8.70 -9.83 -8.30
C GLY A 79 7.52 -9.57 -7.35
N ASP A 80 7.81 -9.10 -6.13
CA ASP A 80 6.79 -8.81 -5.12
C ASP A 80 5.85 -7.71 -5.59
N LEU A 81 6.40 -6.65 -6.22
CA LEU A 81 5.59 -5.61 -6.84
C LEU A 81 4.67 -6.16 -7.94
N GLY A 82 5.18 -7.08 -8.76
CA GLY A 82 4.37 -7.72 -9.80
C GLY A 82 3.21 -8.53 -9.22
N ILE A 83 3.45 -9.28 -8.14
CA ILE A 83 2.41 -10.04 -7.42
C ILE A 83 1.35 -9.09 -6.86
N VAL A 84 1.78 -8.03 -6.18
CA VAL A 84 0.87 -7.03 -5.60
C VAL A 84 0.03 -6.34 -6.67
N LEU A 85 0.65 -5.87 -7.76
CA LEU A 85 -0.07 -5.20 -8.85
C LEU A 85 -1.09 -6.12 -9.52
N THR A 86 -0.74 -7.39 -9.73
CA THR A 86 -1.66 -8.39 -10.27
C THR A 86 -2.84 -8.60 -9.32
N ALA A 87 -2.60 -8.69 -8.00
CA ALA A 87 -3.65 -8.81 -6.99
C ALA A 87 -4.55 -7.57 -6.89
N LEU A 88 -4.09 -6.41 -7.36
CA LEU A 88 -4.87 -5.16 -7.46
C LEU A 88 -5.55 -4.99 -8.82
N GLY A 89 -5.47 -5.99 -9.71
CA GLY A 89 -6.12 -5.99 -11.02
C GLY A 89 -5.36 -5.28 -12.14
N PHE A 90 -4.11 -4.87 -11.90
CA PHE A 90 -3.28 -4.28 -12.96
C PHE A 90 -2.86 -5.33 -13.98
N LYS A 91 -2.77 -4.93 -15.24
CA LYS A 91 -2.36 -5.79 -16.35
C LYS A 91 -0.98 -5.39 -16.86
N ARG A 92 -0.08 -6.36 -16.99
CA ARG A 92 1.27 -6.13 -17.52
C ARG A 92 1.24 -6.08 -19.04
N VAL A 93 1.63 -4.95 -19.63
CA VAL A 93 1.64 -4.73 -21.09
C VAL A 93 2.99 -4.21 -21.55
N ARG A 94 3.44 -4.66 -22.72
CA ARG A 94 4.60 -4.10 -23.40
C ARG A 94 4.13 -3.02 -24.37
N ILE A 95 4.60 -1.78 -24.20
CA ILE A 95 4.25 -0.66 -25.05
C ILE A 95 5.37 -0.50 -26.09
N PHE A 96 5.05 -0.79 -27.35
CA PHE A 96 5.98 -0.75 -28.48
C PHE A 96 6.07 0.61 -29.18
N SER A 97 5.30 1.62 -28.73
CA SER A 97 5.39 2.96 -29.30
C SER A 97 6.78 3.58 -29.11
N ASN A 98 7.13 4.56 -29.95
CA ASN A 98 8.41 5.28 -29.85
C ASN A 98 8.64 5.88 -28.45
N ALA A 99 7.57 6.33 -27.78
CA ALA A 99 7.62 6.80 -26.39
C ALA A 99 7.80 5.65 -25.36
N GLY A 100 7.30 4.46 -25.66
CA GLY A 100 7.40 3.28 -24.79
C GLY A 100 8.74 2.54 -24.89
N ASN A 101 9.46 2.68 -26.01
CA ASN A 101 10.78 2.09 -26.27
C ASN A 101 10.83 0.57 -25.94
N GLY A 102 9.73 -0.15 -26.21
CA GLY A 102 9.58 -1.58 -25.93
C GLY A 102 9.55 -1.97 -24.44
N ARG A 103 9.37 -0.99 -23.54
CA ARG A 103 9.34 -1.21 -22.08
C ARG A 103 8.01 -1.81 -21.63
N ARG A 104 8.07 -2.48 -20.47
CA ARG A 104 6.90 -3.08 -19.83
C ARG A 104 6.31 -2.09 -18.83
N PHE A 105 5.01 -1.88 -18.94
CA PHE A 105 4.19 -1.04 -18.06
C PHE A 105 3.07 -1.87 -17.43
N TRP A 106 2.49 -1.33 -16.37
CA TRP A 106 1.31 -1.88 -15.72
C TRP A 106 0.14 -0.95 -15.98
N LEU A 107 -0.88 -1.46 -16.67
CA LEU A 107 -2.12 -0.75 -16.92
C LEU A 107 -3.05 -0.90 -15.70
N PRO A 108 -3.69 0.18 -15.26
CA PRO A 108 -4.68 0.11 -14.19
C PRO A 108 -5.88 -0.75 -14.61
N PRO A 109 -6.60 -1.35 -13.64
CA PRO A 109 -7.86 -2.02 -13.93
C PRO A 109 -8.85 -1.03 -14.53
N SER A 110 -9.61 -1.46 -15.55
CA SER A 110 -10.74 -0.68 -16.05
C SER A 110 -11.72 -0.43 -14.92
N ARG A 111 -12.11 0.83 -14.72
CA ARG A 111 -13.23 1.18 -13.85
C ARG A 111 -14.50 1.02 -14.68
N ASP A 112 -15.24 -0.06 -14.44
CA ASP A 112 -16.62 -0.19 -14.91
C ASP A 112 -17.54 0.76 -14.12
#